data_AF-A0A3B8I9H9-F1
#
_entry.id   AF-A0A3B8I9H9-F1
#
_cell.length_a   1.000
_cell.length_b   1.000
_cell.length_c   1.000
_cell.angle_alpha   90.00
_cell.angle_beta   90.00
_cell.angle_gamma   90.00
#
_symmetry.space_group_name_H-M   'P 1'
#
loop_
_entity.id
_entity.type
_entity.pdbx_description
1 polymer ?
#
loop_
_entity_poly.entity_id
_entity_poly.type
_entity_poly.pdbx_seq_one_letter_code
_entity_poly.pdbx_strand_id
1 'polypeptide(L)' 'MSFEGEGGSMRRGRNIYGMQMARATYDGVKKHLKGKRPFNLTRSSYAGIQRYSAVWKGDN' A
#
# COMPACT_ATOMS: atom_id res chain seq x y z
N MET A 1 -16.19 -4.32 -0.08
CA MET A 1 -14.92 -3.85 -0.68
C MET A 1 -14.36 -5.02 -1.46
N SER A 2 -14.11 -4.89 -2.76
CA SER A 2 -13.58 -6.00 -3.55
C SER A 2 -12.07 -6.11 -3.31
N PHE A 3 -11.62 -7.23 -2.73
CA PHE A 3 -10.20 -7.52 -2.55
C PHE A 3 -9.73 -8.29 -3.78
N GLU A 4 -8.92 -7.66 -4.64
CA GLU A 4 -8.39 -8.27 -5.87
C GLU A 4 -9.47 -8.92 -6.77
N GLY A 5 -10.69 -8.37 -6.76
CA GLY A 5 -11.81 -8.88 -7.57
C GLY A 5 -12.71 -9.91 -6.86
N GLU A 6 -12.31 -10.46 -5.71
CA GLU A 6 -13.06 -11.54 -5.03
C GLU A 6 -14.24 -11.07 -4.17
N GLY A 7 -14.53 -9.76 -4.12
CA GLY A 7 -15.48 -9.23 -3.16
C GLY A 7 -14.96 -9.34 -1.71
N GLY A 8 -15.86 -9.15 -0.73
CA GLY A 8 -15.53 -9.32 0.69
C GLY A 8 -15.95 -8.15 1.60
N SER A 9 -15.96 -8.45 2.91
CA SER A 9 -16.29 -7.48 3.96
C SER A 9 -15.05 -6.72 4.42
N MET A 10 -15.24 -5.49 4.92
CA MET A 10 -14.13 -4.71 5.52
C MET A 10 -13.43 -5.50 6.63
N ARG A 11 -14.17 -6.32 7.40
CA ARG A 11 -13.59 -7.18 8.44
C ARG A 11 -12.55 -8.15 7.88
N ARG A 12 -12.78 -8.73 6.70
CA ARG A 12 -11.87 -9.70 6.07
C ARG A 12 -10.57 -9.04 5.60
N GLY A 13 -10.63 -7.84 5.03
CA GLY A 13 -9.43 -7.20 4.44
C GLY A 13 -8.97 -5.90 5.08
N ARG A 14 -9.44 -5.56 6.28
CA ARG A 14 -8.98 -4.38 7.05
C ARG A 14 -7.46 -4.28 7.15
N ASN A 15 -6.78 -5.42 7.30
CA ASN A 15 -5.32 -5.45 7.48
C ASN A 15 -4.57 -5.17 6.17
N ILE A 16 -5.12 -5.60 5.03
CA ILE A 16 -4.49 -5.40 3.72
C ILE A 16 -4.86 -4.05 3.09
N TYR A 17 -5.87 -3.36 3.62
CA TYR A 17 -6.33 -2.06 3.12
C TYR A 17 -5.18 -1.05 2.97
N GLY A 18 -4.41 -0.83 4.04
CA GLY A 18 -3.25 0.05 4.05
C GLY A 18 -2.16 -0.35 3.04
N MET A 19 -1.92 -1.65 2.91
CA MET A 19 -0.96 -2.18 1.95
C MET A 19 -1.40 -1.94 0.49
N GLN A 20 -2.69 -2.13 0.19
CA GLN A 20 -3.22 -1.92 -1.16
C GLN A 20 -3.20 -0.43 -1.54
N MET A 21 -3.43 0.47 -0.59
CA MET A 21 -3.23 1.91 -0.80
C MET A 21 -1.77 2.21 -1.15
N ALA A 22 -0.83 1.73 -0.34
CA ALA A 22 0.60 1.95 -0.59
C ALA A 22 1.07 1.37 -1.95
N ARG A 23 0.56 0.20 -2.34
CA ARG A 23 0.82 -0.42 -3.65
C ARG A 23 0.30 0.44 -4.80
N ALA A 24 -0.95 0.90 -4.72
CA ALA A 24 -1.54 1.76 -5.74
C ALA A 24 -0.74 3.08 -5.91
N THR A 25 -0.32 3.69 -4.79
CA THR A 25 0.57 4.87 -4.82
C THR A 25 1.91 4.55 -5.47
N TYR A 26 2.58 3.48 -5.08
CA TYR A 26 3.87 3.08 -5.66
C TYR A 26 3.77 2.88 -7.18
N ASP A 27 2.78 2.12 -7.63
CA ASP A 27 2.57 1.82 -9.06
C ASP A 27 2.21 3.08 -9.86
N GLY A 28 1.36 3.95 -9.31
CA GLY A 28 1.02 5.23 -9.92
C GLY A 28 2.23 6.15 -10.05
N VAL A 29 2.99 6.33 -8.97
CA VAL A 29 4.14 7.24 -8.96
C VAL A 29 5.28 6.69 -9.82
N LYS A 30 5.54 5.38 -9.79
CA LYS A 30 6.52 4.71 -10.66
C LYS A 30 6.25 4.95 -12.15
N LYS A 31 4.98 4.94 -12.59
CA LYS A 31 4.60 5.23 -13.99
C LYS A 31 4.97 6.64 -14.43
N HIS A 32 4.95 7.62 -13.52
CA HIS A 32 5.15 9.04 -13.85
C HIS A 32 6.57 9.56 -13.53
N LEU A 33 7.36 8.81 -12.76
CA LEU A 33 8.70 9.21 -12.33
C LEU A 33 9.81 9.06 -13.38
N LYS A 34 9.49 8.68 -14.62
CA LYS A 34 10.45 8.52 -15.74
C LYS A 34 11.68 7.67 -15.35
N GLY A 35 11.45 6.54 -14.69
CA GLY A 35 12.51 5.61 -14.26
C GLY A 35 13.19 5.95 -12.94
N LYS A 36 12.86 7.06 -12.29
CA LYS A 36 13.37 7.38 -10.94
C LYS A 36 12.69 6.51 -9.88
N ARG A 37 13.42 6.20 -8.80
CA ARG A 37 12.88 5.41 -7.68
C ARG A 37 11.88 6.25 -6.86
N PRO A 38 10.64 5.76 -6.65
CA PRO A 38 9.67 6.44 -5.80
C PRO A 38 10.06 6.35 -4.32
N PHE A 39 9.91 7.45 -3.60
CA PHE A 39 9.88 7.45 -2.14
C PHE A 39 8.42 7.40 -1.69
N ASN A 40 8.09 6.42 -0.86
CA ASN A 40 6.75 6.19 -0.34
C ASN A 40 6.86 5.78 1.12
N LEU A 41 6.03 6.38 1.97
CA LEU A 41 6.01 6.14 3.42
C LEU A 41 4.56 5.90 3.85
N THR A 42 4.33 4.83 4.62
CA THR A 42 3.01 4.51 5.16
C THR A 42 3.05 4.28 6.66
N ARG A 43 1.93 4.58 7.34
CA ARG A 43 1.69 4.20 8.74
C ARG A 43 1.01 2.83 8.86
N SER A 44 0.21 2.45 7.87
CA SER A 44 -0.58 1.20 7.89
C SER A 44 -0.09 0.25 6.82
N SER A 45 0.17 -1.01 7.19
CA SER A 45 0.63 -2.02 6.26
C SER A 45 0.33 -3.45 6.72
N TYR A 46 0.64 -4.40 5.85
CA TYR A 46 0.65 -5.84 6.11
C TYR A 46 1.94 -6.48 5.59
N ALA A 47 2.11 -7.78 5.79
CA ALA A 47 3.27 -8.53 5.30
C ALA A 47 3.43 -8.37 3.77
N GLY A 48 4.63 -8.01 3.31
CA GLY A 48 4.93 -7.75 1.89
C GLY A 48 5.02 -6.27 1.52
N ILE A 49 4.74 -5.34 2.44
CA ILE A 49 4.81 -3.89 2.20
C ILE A 49 6.17 -3.38 1.74
N GLN A 50 7.27 -4.06 2.11
CA GLN A 50 8.65 -3.66 1.80
C GLN A 50 8.94 -3.52 0.30
N ARG A 51 8.07 -4.06 -0.57
CA ARG A 51 8.14 -3.87 -2.02
C ARG A 51 7.65 -2.50 -2.51
N TYR A 52 6.81 -1.82 -1.71
CA TYR A 52 6.04 -0.65 -2.15
C TYR A 52 6.27 0.59 -1.29
N SER A 53 6.62 0.45 -0.02
CA SER A 53 6.70 1.58 0.92
C SER A 53 7.58 1.27 2.12
N ALA A 54 8.21 2.29 2.69
CA ALA A 54 8.76 2.25 4.04
C ALA A 54 7.64 2.43 5.08
N VAL A 55 7.87 2.00 6.31
CA VAL A 55 6.88 2.12 7.40
C VAL A 55 7.42 3.03 8.50
N TRP A 56 6.62 3.99 8.94
CA TRP A 56 6.88 4.80 10.14
C TRP A 56 5.95 4.40 11.28
N LYS A 57 6.43 4.54 12.52
CA LYS A 57 5.80 3.99 13.73
C LYS A 57 4.49 4.69 14.14
N GLY A 58 4.09 5.76 13.46
CA GLY A 58 2.90 6.51 13.80
C GLY A 58 3.16 7.60 14.82
N ASP A 59 2.08 8.25 15.21
CA ASP A 59 2.08 9.38 16.14
C ASP A 59 2.56 8.89 17.52
N ASN A 60 3.70 9.41 17.97
CA ASN A 60 4.31 9.11 19.26
C ASN A 60 3.81 10.05 20.35
#